data_AF-A0A847Z4K1-F1
#
_entry.id   AF-A0A847Z4K1-F1
#
_cell.length_a   1.000
_cell.length_b   1.000
_cell.length_c   1.000
_cell.angle_alpha   90.00
_cell.angle_beta   90.00
_cell.angle_gamma   90.00
#
_symmetry.space_group_name_H-M   'P 1'
#
loop_
_entity.id
_entity.type
_entity.pdbx_description
1 polymer ?
#
loop_
_entity_poly.entity_id
_entity_poly.type
_entity_poly.pdbx_seq_one_letter_code
_entity_poly.pdbx_strand_id
1 'polypeptide(L)' 'MAKAVIDEKFCKGCGLCFTVCPKKLLKASEKTNAKGYYCAEQTEEEKCTACSLCAIMCPDAAITVYK' A
#
# COMPACT_ATOMS: atom_id res chain seq x y z
N MET A 1 -11.74 11.50 -1.82
CA MET A 1 -10.57 11.52 -2.74
C MET A 1 -10.00 10.13 -2.69
N ALA A 2 -9.86 9.51 -3.86
CA ALA A 2 -9.46 8.12 -3.95
C ALA A 2 -8.06 7.91 -3.38
N LYS A 3 -7.89 6.93 -2.48
CA LYS A 3 -6.57 6.61 -1.88
C LYS A 3 -6.53 5.22 -1.25
N ALA A 4 -5.32 4.72 -1.04
CA ALA A 4 -5.00 3.49 -0.33
C ALA A 4 -4.24 3.84 0.95
N VAL A 5 -4.79 3.46 2.10
CA VAL A 5 -4.17 3.65 3.41
C VAL A 5 -3.62 2.30 3.87
N ILE A 6 -2.35 2.28 4.27
CA ILE A 6 -1.64 1.08 4.70
C ILE A 6 -1.56 1.09 6.23
N ASP A 7 -2.01 0.02 6.89
CA ASP A 7 -1.80 -0.18 8.33
C ASP A 7 -0.44 -0.84 8.56
N GLU A 8 0.51 -0.04 9.06
CA GLU A 8 1.87 -0.49 9.38
C GLU A 8 1.91 -1.60 10.43
N LYS A 9 0.86 -1.81 11.23
CA LYS A 9 0.83 -2.91 12.21
C LYS A 9 0.72 -4.27 11.52
N PHE A 10 0.08 -4.32 10.35
CA PHE A 10 -0.14 -5.55 9.59
C PHE A 10 0.79 -5.66 8.38
N CYS A 11 1.21 -4.54 7.80
CA CYS A 11 2.10 -4.53 6.66
C CYS A 11 3.48 -5.13 7.01
N LYS A 12 3.92 -6.11 6.20
CA LYS A 12 5.23 -6.76 6.31
C LYS A 12 6.23 -6.34 5.22
N GLY A 13 5.90 -5.30 4.44
CA GLY A 13 6.81 -4.78 3.40
C GLY A 13 7.10 -5.74 2.24
N CYS A 14 6.21 -6.70 1.93
CA CYS A 14 6.48 -7.75 0.93
C CYS A 14 6.51 -7.26 -0.54
N GLY A 15 6.05 -6.04 -0.82
CA GLY A 15 6.11 -5.42 -2.14
C GLY A 15 5.15 -5.95 -3.21
N LEU A 16 4.29 -6.93 -2.91
CA LEU A 16 3.29 -7.45 -3.87
C LEU A 16 2.33 -6.37 -4.38
N CYS A 17 2.00 -5.39 -3.54
CA CYS A 17 1.14 -4.28 -3.94
C CYS A 17 1.79 -3.34 -4.98
N PHE A 18 3.13 -3.27 -5.03
CA PHE A 18 3.88 -2.44 -5.98
C PHE A 18 3.75 -2.99 -7.41
N THR A 19 3.76 -4.33 -7.52
CA THR A 19 3.70 -5.01 -8.81
C THR A 19 2.29 -4.90 -9.40
N VAL A 20 1.25 -5.10 -8.58
CA VAL A 20 -0.14 -5.11 -9.03
C VAL A 20 -0.73 -3.72 -9.28
N CYS A 21 -0.19 -2.67 -8.67
CA CYS A 21 -0.71 -1.32 -8.88
C CYS A 21 -0.48 -0.89 -10.35
N PRO A 22 -1.53 -0.66 -11.16
CA PRO A 22 -1.39 -0.32 -12.57
C PRO A 22 -0.81 1.09 -12.77
N LYS A 23 -0.96 1.95 -11.76
CA LYS A 23 -0.44 3.32 -11.75
C LYS A 23 0.92 3.44 -11.06
N LYS A 24 1.46 2.34 -10.49
CA LYS A 24 2.75 2.30 -9.78
C LYS A 24 2.86 3.33 -8.65
N LEU A 25 1.77 3.52 -7.92
CA LEU A 25 1.62 4.50 -6.84
C LEU A 25 1.99 3.96 -5.45
N LEU A 26 2.66 2.81 -5.36
CA LEU A 26 3.03 2.21 -4.09
C LEU A 26 4.51 1.89 -4.12
N LYS A 27 5.21 2.24 -3.04
CA LYS A 27 6.64 1.97 -2.84
C LYS A 27 6.91 1.61 -1.38
N ALA A 28 8.13 1.18 -1.09
CA ALA A 28 8.56 0.98 0.30
C ALA A 28 8.78 2.34 0.99
N SER A 29 8.40 2.43 2.26
CA SER A 29 8.68 3.56 3.13
C SER A 29 10.18 3.72 3.38
N GLU A 30 10.61 4.93 3.69
CA GLU A 30 12.02 5.21 4.04
C GLU A 30 12.37 4.76 5.47
N LYS A 31 11.35 4.62 6.32
CA LYS A 31 11.49 4.23 7.74
C LYS A 31 10.85 2.88 7.99
N THR A 32 11.36 2.18 9.00
CA THR A 32 10.79 0.92 9.47
C THR A 32 9.66 1.17 10.48
N ASN A 33 8.68 0.27 10.47
CA ASN A 33 7.67 0.21 11.53
C ASN A 33 8.26 -0.43 12.82
N ALA A 34 7.44 -0.55 13.88
CA ALA A 34 7.85 -1.16 15.14
C ALA A 34 8.31 -2.64 15.05
N LYS A 35 8.03 -3.33 13.93
CA LYS A 35 8.45 -4.70 13.66
C LYS A 35 9.70 -4.78 12.78
N GLY A 36 10.26 -3.64 12.35
CA GLY A 36 11.44 -3.58 11.51
C GLY A 36 11.17 -3.66 10.00
N TYR A 37 9.92 -3.58 9.55
CA TYR A 37 9.57 -3.64 8.12
C TYR A 37 9.50 -2.25 7.50
N TYR A 38 10.09 -2.09 6.31
CA TYR A 38 9.80 -0.97 5.40
C TYR A 38 8.43 -1.21 4.78
N CYS A 39 7.40 -0.57 5.35
CA CYS A 39 6.02 -0.78 4.96
C CYS A 39 5.74 -0.21 3.57
N ALA A 40 4.64 -0.63 2.96
CA ALA A 40 4.16 0.01 1.74
C ALA A 40 3.62 1.42 2.06
N GLU A 41 3.97 2.41 1.24
CA GLU A 41 3.39 3.75 1.27
C GLU A 41 2.84 4.13 -0.09
N GLN A 42 1.75 4.90 -0.10
CA GLN A 42 1.19 5.44 -1.33
C GLN A 42 1.88 6.74 -1.72
N THR A 43 2.23 6.86 -3.00
CA THR A 43 2.67 8.11 -3.62
C THR A 43 1.56 8.71 -4.47
N GLU A 44 1.55 10.04 -4.61
CA GLU A 44 0.68 10.76 -5.56
C GLU A 44 -0.80 10.35 -5.40
N GLU A 45 -1.36 10.58 -4.20
CA GLU A 45 -2.72 10.19 -3.83
C GLU A 45 -3.76 10.62 -4.89
N GLU A 46 -3.56 11.79 -5.49
CA GLU A 46 -4.42 12.38 -6.52
C GLU A 46 -4.52 11.54 -7.81
N LYS A 47 -3.56 10.64 -8.07
CA LYS A 47 -3.55 9.77 -9.25
C LYS A 47 -4.23 8.42 -8.99
N CYS A 48 -4.64 8.15 -7.75
CA CYS A 48 -5.27 6.88 -7.40
C CYS A 48 -6.67 6.75 -8.01
N THR A 49 -6.97 5.58 -8.56
CA THR A 49 -8.28 5.28 -9.15
C THR A 49 -9.20 4.48 -8.23
N ALA A 50 -8.75 4.16 -7.01
CA ALA A 50 -9.45 3.27 -6.06
C ALA A 50 -9.84 1.89 -6.64
N CYS A 51 -9.04 1.34 -7.56
CA CYS A 51 -9.30 0.03 -8.19
C CYS A 51 -9.22 -1.19 -7.25
N SER A 52 -8.74 -1.01 -6.02
CA SER A 52 -8.66 -2.04 -4.96
C SER A 52 -7.74 -3.25 -5.22
N LEU A 53 -7.02 -3.30 -6.33
CA LEU A 53 -6.07 -4.39 -6.64
C LEU A 53 -4.99 -4.57 -5.57
N CYS A 54 -4.47 -3.47 -5.01
CA CYS A 54 -3.49 -3.54 -3.92
C CYS A 54 -4.04 -4.19 -2.65
N ALA A 55 -5.29 -3.91 -2.30
CA ALA A 55 -5.97 -4.51 -1.15
C ALA A 55 -6.26 -6.00 -1.38
N ILE A 56 -6.73 -6.37 -2.58
CA ILE A 56 -7.02 -7.77 -2.95
C ILE A 56 -5.75 -8.64 -2.93
N MET A 57 -4.63 -8.11 -3.41
CA MET A 57 -3.36 -8.85 -3.46
C MET A 57 -2.66 -8.91 -2.09
N CYS A 58 -3.05 -8.10 -1.10
CA CYS A 58 -2.37 -8.04 0.18
C CYS A 58 -2.68 -9.29 1.02
N PRO A 59 -1.68 -10.15 1.31
CA PRO A 59 -1.91 -11.39 2.05
C PRO A 59 -2.28 -11.15 3.52
N ASP A 60 -1.89 -10.00 4.08
CA ASP A 60 -2.12 -9.63 5.47
C ASP A 60 -3.32 -8.67 5.64
N ALA A 61 -4.08 -8.40 4.57
CA ALA A 61 -5.20 -7.45 4.55
C ALA A 61 -4.87 -6.06 5.14
N ALA A 62 -3.62 -5.60 4.96
CA ALA A 62 -3.10 -4.39 5.57
C ALA A 62 -3.45 -3.08 4.82
N ILE A 63 -4.25 -3.12 3.75
CA ILE A 63 -4.52 -1.97 2.88
C ILE A 63 -6.03 -1.71 2.80
N THR A 64 -6.45 -0.51 3.18
CA THR A 64 -7.83 -0.04 3.02
C THR A 64 -7.90 0.98 1.88
N VAL A 65 -8.88 0.83 0.98
CA VAL A 65 -9.05 1.73 -0.18
C VAL A 65 -10.31 2.57 -0.02
N TYR A 66 -10.16 3.89 -0.17
CA TYR A 66 -11.22 4.89 -0.10
C TYR A 66 -11.44 5.51 -1.48
N LYS A 67 -12.64 6.04 -1.72
CA LYS A 67 -13.02 6.76 -2.94
C LYS A 67 -13.60 8.13 -2.57
#